data_AF-A0A1X7NA13-F1
#
_entry.id   AF-A0A1X7NA13-F1
#
_cell.length_a   1.000
_cell.length_b   1.000
_cell.length_c   1.000
_cell.angle_alpha   90.00
_cell.angle_beta   90.00
_cell.angle_gamma   90.00
#
_symmetry.space_group_name_H-M   'P 1'
#
loop_
_entity.id
_entity.type
_entity.pdbx_description
1 polymer ?
#
loop_
_entity_poly.entity_id
_entity_poly.type
_entity_poly.pdbx_seq_one_letter_code
_entity_poly.pdbx_strand_id
1 'polypeptide(L)'
;MIQLVQSYAIKDAPRQHLVDCLLAHKKTTLLEIAKKQSIIVKKRHTKQVIAIDLAKHIIHRFDEDYLLLEEDEKKELADRVKKSEATNYSDQEASPLSLQLKGYLYFFIENQQIKSVVPLELTEKLVNIDSTVINVTELKTASWFSKNKKAVEKIYATCSLIHLVTVWNNHSKKPLTTEEARHFFIG
;
A
#
# COMPACT_ATOMS: atom_id res chain seq x y z
N MET A 1 -2.97 1.42 20.88
CA MET A 1 -2.12 1.63 19.68
C MET A 1 -0.69 1.12 19.85
N ILE A 2 -0.04 1.32 21.02
CA ILE A 2 1.35 0.86 21.33
C ILE A 2 1.55 -0.67 21.21
N GLN A 3 0.55 -1.48 21.58
CA GLN A 3 0.63 -2.95 21.48
C GLN A 3 0.75 -3.47 20.03
N LEU A 4 0.26 -2.73 19.03
CA LEU A 4 0.29 -3.19 17.64
C LEU A 4 1.71 -3.09 17.06
N VAL A 5 2.42 -1.99 17.31
CA VAL A 5 3.81 -1.82 16.82
C VAL A 5 4.74 -2.87 17.40
N GLN A 6 4.62 -3.17 18.70
CA GLN A 6 5.38 -4.24 19.34
C GLN A 6 5.00 -5.64 18.81
N SER A 7 3.77 -5.82 18.30
CA SER A 7 3.33 -7.11 17.76
C SER A 7 3.95 -7.43 16.39
N TYR A 8 4.27 -6.40 15.59
CA TYR A 8 4.89 -6.52 14.28
C TYR A 8 6.40 -6.26 14.28
N ALA A 9 6.94 -5.68 15.34
CA ALA A 9 8.38 -5.46 15.48
C ALA A 9 9.15 -6.79 15.57
N ILE A 10 10.31 -6.81 14.91
CA ILE A 10 11.21 -7.96 14.85
C ILE A 10 12.22 -7.84 15.99
N LYS A 11 12.31 -8.87 16.84
CA LYS A 11 13.33 -8.95 17.90
C LYS A 11 14.59 -9.62 17.35
N ASP A 12 15.28 -8.92 16.45
CA ASP A 12 16.50 -9.39 15.80
C ASP A 12 17.35 -8.19 15.38
N ALA A 13 18.60 -8.44 14.99
CA ALA A 13 19.45 -7.42 14.40
C ALA A 13 18.83 -6.85 13.10
N PRO A 14 19.01 -5.55 12.82
CA PRO A 14 18.48 -4.93 11.62
C PRO A 14 19.06 -5.58 10.36
N ARG A 15 18.17 -5.97 9.45
CA ARG A 15 18.52 -6.54 8.16
C ARG A 15 18.19 -5.55 7.05
N GLN A 16 19.01 -5.51 6.01
CA GLN A 16 18.92 -4.50 4.96
C GLN A 16 18.23 -5.00 3.69
N HIS A 17 18.24 -6.31 3.44
CA HIS A 17 17.60 -6.91 2.27
C HIS A 17 16.13 -7.27 2.54
N LEU A 18 15.26 -7.02 1.56
CA LEU A 18 13.82 -7.24 1.70
C LEU A 18 13.47 -8.69 2.08
N VAL A 19 14.13 -9.66 1.44
CA VAL A 19 13.91 -11.09 1.74
C VAL A 19 14.28 -11.43 3.18
N ASP A 20 15.38 -10.87 3.67
CA ASP A 20 15.87 -11.10 5.02
C ASP A 20 14.96 -10.44 6.07
N CYS A 21 14.47 -9.23 5.80
CA CYS A 21 13.47 -8.55 6.62
C CYS A 21 12.18 -9.38 6.74
N LEU A 22 11.68 -9.88 5.61
CA LEU A 22 10.50 -10.74 5.56
C LEU A 22 10.72 -12.07 6.30
N LEU A 23 11.89 -12.68 6.12
CA LEU A 23 12.27 -13.90 6.82
C LEU A 23 12.42 -13.71 8.34
N ALA A 24 12.62 -12.49 8.83
CA ALA A 24 12.72 -12.25 10.26
C ALA A 24 11.33 -12.18 10.95
N HIS A 25 10.25 -11.92 10.21
CA HIS A 25 8.87 -11.94 10.75
C HIS A 25 8.37 -13.34 11.10
N LYS A 26 7.34 -13.45 11.94
CA LYS A 26 6.63 -14.72 12.15
C LYS A 26 5.86 -15.14 10.88
N LYS A 27 5.68 -16.45 10.68
CA LYS A 27 4.92 -16.98 9.52
C LYS A 27 3.48 -16.44 9.45
N THR A 28 2.85 -16.18 10.60
CA THR A 28 1.52 -15.56 10.68
C THR A 28 1.52 -14.16 10.08
N THR A 29 2.48 -13.32 10.46
CA THR A 29 2.67 -11.97 9.93
C THR A 29 2.96 -11.96 8.43
N LEU A 30 3.79 -12.89 7.95
CA LEU A 30 4.04 -13.05 6.52
C LEU A 30 2.77 -13.36 5.72
N LEU A 31 1.87 -14.19 6.26
CA LEU A 31 0.59 -14.48 5.62
C LEU A 31 -0.36 -13.28 5.65
N GLU A 32 -0.30 -12.44 6.69
CA GLU A 32 -1.07 -11.19 6.76
C GLU A 32 -0.59 -10.16 5.73
N ILE A 33 0.73 -9.98 5.61
CA ILE A 33 1.33 -9.11 4.58
C ILE A 33 0.96 -9.65 3.19
N ALA A 34 1.08 -10.96 2.96
CA ALA A 34 0.68 -11.58 1.69
C ALA A 34 -0.80 -11.35 1.35
N LYS A 35 -1.69 -11.46 2.35
CA LYS A 35 -3.12 -11.18 2.19
C LYS A 35 -3.37 -9.72 1.84
N LYS A 36 -2.65 -8.79 2.47
CA LYS A 36 -2.75 -7.35 2.18
C LYS A 36 -2.24 -7.00 0.78
N GLN A 37 -1.18 -7.67 0.35
CA GLN A 37 -0.64 -7.58 -1.02
C GLN A 37 -1.46 -8.36 -2.06
N SER A 38 -2.58 -8.99 -1.65
CA SER A 38 -3.44 -9.80 -2.52
C SER A 38 -2.69 -10.97 -3.22
N ILE A 39 -1.62 -11.48 -2.61
CA ILE A 39 -0.86 -12.62 -3.12
C ILE A 39 -1.51 -13.91 -2.61
N ILE A 40 -1.82 -14.83 -3.54
CA ILE A 40 -2.35 -16.15 -3.19
C ILE A 40 -1.21 -17.05 -2.71
N VAL A 41 -0.99 -17.07 -1.40
CA VAL A 41 -0.01 -17.95 -0.78
C VAL A 41 -0.69 -19.17 -0.18
N LYS A 42 -0.24 -20.38 -0.58
CA LYS A 42 -0.74 -21.63 0.01
C LYS A 42 -0.16 -21.81 1.41
N LYS A 43 -1.00 -22.13 2.40
CA LYS A 43 -0.57 -22.36 3.81
C LYS A 43 0.57 -23.38 3.97
N ARG A 44 0.64 -24.35 3.04
CA ARG A 44 1.67 -25.40 2.98
C ARG A 44 3.06 -24.90 2.54
N HIS A 45 3.16 -23.71 1.97
CA HIS A 45 4.46 -23.17 1.56
C HIS A 45 5.35 -22.91 2.79
N THR A 46 6.65 -23.14 2.61
CA THR A 46 7.66 -22.84 3.62
C THR A 46 7.82 -21.33 3.76
N LYS A 47 8.24 -20.87 4.93
CA LYS A 47 8.43 -19.43 5.22
C LYS A 47 9.31 -18.74 4.16
N GLN A 48 10.34 -19.44 3.71
CA GLN A 48 11.29 -18.97 2.71
C GLN A 48 10.65 -18.79 1.33
N VAL A 49 9.84 -19.74 0.88
CA VAL A 49 9.11 -19.62 -0.40
C VAL A 49 8.16 -18.42 -0.34
N ILE A 50 7.45 -18.25 0.78
CA ILE A 50 6.54 -17.11 0.98
C ILE A 50 7.29 -15.78 0.91
N ALA A 51 8.43 -15.67 1.63
CA ALA A 51 9.21 -14.44 1.67
C ALA A 51 9.80 -14.08 0.30
N ILE A 52 10.29 -15.05 -0.46
CA ILE A 52 10.84 -14.82 -1.81
C ILE A 52 9.74 -14.36 -2.78
N ASP A 53 8.61 -15.05 -2.81
CA ASP A 53 7.50 -14.70 -3.71
C ASP A 53 6.94 -13.30 -3.37
N LEU A 54 6.83 -13.00 -2.07
CA LEU A 54 6.34 -11.72 -1.59
C LEU A 54 7.34 -10.59 -1.89
N ALA A 55 8.63 -10.80 -1.69
CA ALA A 55 9.67 -9.83 -2.03
C ALA A 55 9.63 -9.46 -3.52
N LYS A 56 9.54 -10.46 -4.41
CA LYS A 56 9.43 -10.23 -5.85
C LYS A 56 8.20 -9.41 -6.21
N HIS A 57 7.05 -9.73 -5.61
CA HIS A 57 5.81 -9.00 -5.88
C HIS A 57 5.86 -7.56 -5.38
N ILE A 58 6.37 -7.34 -4.16
CA ILE A 58 6.55 -6.01 -3.57
C ILE A 58 7.45 -5.16 -4.46
N ILE A 59 8.61 -5.67 -4.88
CA ILE A 59 9.54 -4.94 -5.75
C ILE A 59 8.89 -4.63 -7.10
N HIS A 60 8.18 -5.58 -7.71
CA HIS A 60 7.56 -5.41 -9.01
C HIS A 60 6.47 -4.33 -9.01
N ARG A 61 5.68 -4.27 -7.94
CA ARG A 61 4.55 -3.34 -7.82
C ARG A 61 4.88 -2.03 -7.12
N PHE A 62 6.10 -1.91 -6.60
CA PHE A 62 6.49 -0.78 -5.78
C PHE A 62 6.23 0.56 -6.46
N ASP A 63 6.55 0.69 -7.75
CA ASP A 63 6.42 1.95 -8.48
C ASP A 63 4.95 2.39 -8.58
N GLU A 64 4.03 1.45 -8.86
CA GLU A 64 2.59 1.70 -8.92
C GLU A 64 1.99 1.96 -7.54
N ASP A 65 2.37 1.14 -6.56
CA ASP A 65 1.84 1.23 -5.19
C ASP A 65 2.35 2.49 -4.48
N TYR A 66 3.57 2.96 -4.80
CA TYR A 66 4.14 4.19 -4.28
C TYR A 66 3.30 5.41 -4.68
N LEU A 67 2.78 5.45 -5.92
CA LEU A 67 1.90 6.52 -6.39
C LEU A 67 0.56 6.59 -5.64
N LEU A 68 0.12 5.45 -5.10
CA LEU A 68 -1.12 5.31 -4.36
C LEU A 68 -0.96 5.61 -2.86
N LEU A 69 0.27 5.67 -2.34
CA LEU A 69 0.54 6.05 -0.95
C LEU A 69 0.01 7.46 -0.66
N GLU A 70 -0.38 7.69 0.59
CA GLU A 70 -0.71 9.03 1.07
C GLU A 70 0.56 9.90 1.13
N GLU A 71 0.40 11.22 1.01
CA GLU A 71 1.54 12.14 1.00
C GLU A 71 2.37 12.05 2.30
N ASP A 72 1.71 11.80 3.43
CA ASP A 72 2.38 11.59 4.72
C ASP A 72 3.17 10.27 4.73
N GLU A 73 2.65 9.20 4.13
CA GLU A 73 3.35 7.91 3.98
C GLU A 73 4.58 8.03 3.07
N LYS A 74 4.49 8.81 2.00
CA LYS A 74 5.62 9.08 1.09
C LYS A 74 6.72 9.88 1.78
N LYS A 75 6.34 10.95 2.48
CA LYS A 75 7.28 11.74 3.27
C LYS A 75 7.98 10.89 4.32
N GLU A 76 7.23 10.02 5.00
CA GLU A 76 7.77 9.10 6.00
C GLU A 76 8.82 8.14 5.40
N LEU A 77 8.57 7.58 4.20
CA LEU A 77 9.55 6.75 3.51
C LEU A 77 10.79 7.55 3.09
N ALA A 78 10.59 8.72 2.48
CA ALA A 78 11.69 9.56 2.01
C ALA A 78 12.58 10.07 3.15
N ASP A 79 11.98 10.47 4.27
CA ASP A 79 12.70 10.93 5.46
C ASP A 79 13.51 9.80 6.09
N ARG A 80 13.00 8.56 6.07
CA ARG A 80 13.70 7.38 6.61
C ARG A 80 14.82 6.88 5.71
N VAL A 81 14.70 7.05 4.39
CA VAL A 81 15.81 6.81 3.46
C VAL A 81 16.95 7.81 3.70
N LYS A 82 16.63 9.08 3.99
CA LYS A 82 17.62 10.13 4.26
C LYS A 82 18.24 10.04 5.66
N LYS A 83 17.44 9.70 6.67
CA LYS A 83 17.88 9.48 8.05
C LYS A 83 18.33 8.03 8.20
N SER A 84 19.51 7.74 7.65
CA SER A 84 20.17 6.42 7.64
C SER A 84 20.43 5.81 9.05
N GLU A 85 20.07 6.47 10.15
CA GLU A 85 20.44 6.01 11.49
C GLU A 85 19.28 6.15 12.48
N ALA A 86 18.87 5.00 13.01
CA ALA A 86 18.18 4.77 14.28
C ALA A 86 17.41 5.96 14.85
N THR A 87 16.25 6.28 14.27
CA THR A 87 15.31 7.18 14.93
C THR A 87 14.76 6.47 16.17
N ASN A 88 15.19 6.92 17.35
CA ASN A 88 14.59 6.49 18.63
C ASN A 88 13.11 6.84 18.58
N TYR A 89 12.26 5.82 18.45
CA TYR A 89 10.82 6.00 18.51
C TYR A 89 10.45 6.54 19.90
N SER A 90 9.87 7.73 19.94
CA SER A 90 9.08 8.18 21.08
C SER A 90 7.70 7.52 20.97
N ASP A 91 7.17 7.02 22.09
CA ASP A 91 5.88 6.30 22.19
C ASP A 91 4.65 7.10 21.68
N GLN A 92 4.84 8.35 21.25
CA GLN A 92 3.79 9.29 20.84
C GLN A 92 3.59 9.45 19.32
N GLU A 93 4.53 9.00 18.48
CA GLU A 93 4.35 9.08 17.04
C GLU A 93 3.52 7.89 16.53
N ALA A 94 2.39 8.17 15.87
CA ALA A 94 1.56 7.15 15.26
C ALA A 94 2.39 6.35 14.26
N SER A 95 2.79 5.13 14.65
CA SER A 95 3.61 4.28 13.81
C SER A 95 2.92 4.02 12.47
N PRO A 96 3.65 4.10 11.34
CA PRO A 96 3.08 3.82 10.02
C PRO A 96 2.88 2.31 9.85
N LEU A 97 1.95 1.74 10.61
CA LEU A 97 1.53 0.33 10.54
C LEU A 97 1.10 -0.05 9.12
N SER A 98 0.53 0.90 8.39
CA SER A 98 0.19 0.75 6.96
C SER A 98 1.43 0.42 6.12
N LEU A 99 2.55 1.13 6.30
CA LEU A 99 3.80 0.87 5.58
C LEU A 99 4.42 -0.48 5.97
N GLN A 100 4.33 -0.87 7.25
CA GLN A 100 4.77 -2.19 7.71
C GLN A 100 3.95 -3.32 7.07
N LEU A 101 2.62 -3.18 7.06
CA LEU A 101 1.71 -4.18 6.50
C LEU A 101 1.79 -4.25 4.97
N LYS A 102 2.23 -3.17 4.31
CA LYS A 102 2.60 -3.16 2.90
C LYS A 102 3.99 -3.77 2.65
N GLY A 103 4.80 -3.96 3.69
CA GLY A 103 6.14 -4.54 3.59
C GLY A 103 7.20 -3.57 3.06
N TYR A 104 6.96 -2.27 3.15
CA TYR A 104 7.89 -1.22 2.72
C TYR A 104 8.82 -0.74 3.84
N LEU A 105 8.44 -1.00 5.09
CA LEU A 105 9.14 -0.51 6.27
C LEU A 105 9.16 -1.58 7.35
N TYR A 106 10.32 -1.80 7.96
CA TYR A 106 10.54 -2.81 8.97
C TYR A 106 11.07 -2.18 10.25
N PHE A 107 10.67 -2.71 11.39
CA PHE A 107 11.12 -2.24 12.70
C PHE A 107 11.78 -3.38 13.44
N PHE A 108 13.03 -3.16 13.84
CA PHE A 108 13.86 -4.09 14.58
C PHE A 108 14.08 -3.55 15.99
N ILE A 109 14.02 -4.43 16.99
CA ILE A 109 14.30 -4.11 18.37
C ILE A 109 15.65 -4.72 18.72
N GLU A 110 16.66 -3.87 18.87
CA GLU A 110 18.03 -4.25 19.25
C GLU A 110 18.42 -3.41 20.48
N ASN A 111 18.86 -4.07 21.57
CA ASN A 111 19.29 -3.39 22.80
C ASN A 111 18.26 -2.39 23.37
N GLN A 112 16.97 -2.74 23.33
CA GLN A 112 15.83 -1.89 23.74
C GLN A 112 15.61 -0.63 22.87
N GLN A 113 16.36 -0.49 21.77
CA GLN A 113 16.16 0.58 20.78
C GLN A 113 15.42 0.03 19.57
N ILE A 114 14.46 0.82 19.07
CA ILE A 114 13.72 0.51 17.85
C ILE A 114 14.46 1.13 16.67
N LYS A 115 14.99 0.29 15.79
CA LYS A 115 15.61 0.70 14.52
C LYS A 115 14.63 0.44 13.40
N SER A 116 14.34 1.47 12.60
CA SER A 116 13.55 1.29 11.38
C SER A 116 14.45 1.13 10.16
N VAL A 117 14.12 0.17 9.31
CA VAL A 117 14.86 -0.13 8.09
C VAL A 117 13.91 -0.14 6.90
N VAL A 118 14.26 0.63 5.88
CA VAL A 118 13.71 0.52 4.53
C VAL A 118 14.65 -0.39 3.74
N PRO A 119 14.16 -1.49 3.13
CA PRO A 119 15.00 -2.39 2.38
C PRO A 119 15.77 -1.68 1.24
N LEU A 120 16.99 -2.11 0.98
CA LEU A 120 17.87 -1.51 -0.03
C LEU A 120 17.21 -1.51 -1.42
N GLU A 121 16.53 -2.59 -1.78
CA GLU A 121 15.89 -2.75 -3.09
C GLU A 121 14.77 -1.70 -3.31
N LEU A 122 14.13 -1.25 -2.23
CA LEU A 122 13.11 -0.20 -2.28
C LEU A 122 13.73 1.19 -2.22
N THR A 123 14.81 1.35 -1.46
CA THR A 123 15.59 2.59 -1.39
C THR A 123 16.15 2.97 -2.76
N GLU A 124 16.73 2.02 -3.49
CA GLU A 124 17.24 2.23 -4.85
C GLU A 124 16.11 2.69 -5.80
N LYS A 125 14.94 2.05 -5.71
CA LYS A 125 13.76 2.45 -6.49
C LYS A 125 13.27 3.85 -6.13
N LEU A 126 13.25 4.22 -4.85
CA LEU A 126 12.86 5.56 -4.40
C LEU A 126 13.79 6.64 -4.97
N VAL A 127 15.10 6.44 -4.90
CA VAL A 127 16.09 7.36 -5.48
C VAL A 127 15.89 7.52 -6.98
N ASN A 128 15.58 6.43 -7.69
CA ASN A 128 15.29 6.46 -9.12
C ASN A 128 13.97 7.19 -9.43
N ILE A 129 12.93 6.99 -8.63
CA ILE A 129 11.63 7.68 -8.79
C ILE A 129 11.78 9.18 -8.57
N ASP A 130 12.52 9.62 -7.55
CA ASP A 130 12.74 11.05 -7.25
C ASP A 130 13.64 11.74 -8.29
N SER A 131 14.54 10.99 -8.95
CA SER A 131 15.43 11.54 -9.99
C SER A 131 14.81 11.58 -11.38
N THR A 132 13.84 10.72 -11.68
CA THR A 132 12.87 11.01 -12.74
C THR A 132 11.92 12.10 -12.25
N VAL A 133 12.06 13.31 -12.78
CA VAL A 133 11.05 14.36 -12.65
C VAL A 133 9.78 13.89 -13.35
N ILE A 134 9.00 13.01 -12.71
CA ILE A 134 7.68 12.67 -13.21
C ILE A 134 6.83 13.90 -12.92
N ASN A 135 6.25 14.49 -13.97
CA ASN A 135 5.32 15.61 -13.88
C ASN A 135 4.28 15.33 -12.78
N VAL A 136 4.55 15.85 -11.57
CA VAL A 136 3.76 15.60 -10.36
C VAL A 136 2.30 16.02 -10.57
N THR A 137 2.06 16.93 -11.50
CA THR A 137 0.74 17.40 -11.91
C THR A 137 -0.09 16.35 -12.65
N GLU A 138 0.49 15.58 -13.59
CA GLU A 138 -0.22 14.53 -14.34
C GLU A 138 -0.46 13.28 -13.48
N LEU A 139 0.48 12.96 -12.59
CA LEU A 139 0.34 11.88 -11.62
C LEU A 139 -0.69 12.17 -10.53
N LYS A 140 -0.84 13.43 -10.09
CA LYS A 140 -1.86 13.81 -9.09
C LYS A 140 -3.27 13.63 -9.64
N THR A 141 -3.51 13.99 -10.89
CA THR A 141 -4.79 13.72 -11.57
C THR A 141 -5.01 12.22 -11.75
N ALA A 142 -3.98 11.46 -12.13
CA ALA A 142 -4.06 10.00 -12.24
C ALA A 142 -4.31 9.31 -10.88
N SER A 143 -3.73 9.81 -9.78
CA SER A 143 -3.91 9.30 -8.42
C SER A 143 -5.30 9.62 -7.87
N TRP A 144 -5.80 10.85 -8.03
CA TRP A 144 -7.18 11.19 -7.67
C TRP A 144 -8.17 10.37 -8.49
N PHE A 145 -8.00 10.28 -9.80
CA PHE A 145 -8.89 9.53 -10.66
C PHE A 145 -8.84 8.03 -10.34
N SER A 146 -7.66 7.45 -10.08
CA SER A 146 -7.54 6.02 -9.74
C SER A 146 -8.09 5.68 -8.36
N LYS A 147 -7.84 6.53 -7.35
CA LYS A 147 -8.40 6.36 -6.00
C LYS A 147 -9.93 6.49 -6.02
N ASN A 148 -10.45 7.47 -6.75
CA ASN A 148 -11.89 7.69 -6.86
C ASN A 148 -12.54 6.72 -7.84
N LYS A 149 -11.84 6.18 -8.85
CA LYS A 149 -12.40 5.23 -9.82
C LYS A 149 -12.93 4.00 -9.12
N LYS A 150 -12.20 3.40 -8.16
CA LYS A 150 -12.74 2.26 -7.39
C LYS A 150 -13.92 2.63 -6.51
N ALA A 151 -13.92 3.84 -5.93
CA ALA A 151 -15.03 4.32 -5.11
C ALA A 151 -16.29 4.60 -5.96
N VAL A 152 -16.11 5.23 -7.12
CA VAL A 152 -17.11 5.50 -8.14
C VAL A 152 -17.60 4.18 -8.73
N GLU A 153 -16.73 3.29 -9.20
CA GLU A 153 -17.11 1.96 -9.67
C GLU A 153 -17.89 1.20 -8.60
N LYS A 154 -17.52 1.28 -7.32
CA LYS A 154 -18.28 0.64 -6.24
C LYS A 154 -19.65 1.27 -6.03
N ILE A 155 -19.75 2.61 -6.04
CA ILE A 155 -21.01 3.35 -5.92
C ILE A 155 -21.91 3.02 -7.11
N TYR A 156 -21.41 3.20 -8.32
CA TYR A 156 -22.18 3.04 -9.55
C TYR A 156 -22.44 1.58 -9.93
N ALA A 157 -21.59 0.62 -9.54
CA ALA A 157 -21.88 -0.81 -9.71
C ALA A 157 -22.93 -1.34 -8.72
N THR A 158 -23.20 -0.61 -7.62
CA THR A 158 -24.27 -0.96 -6.67
C THR A 158 -25.47 -0.03 -6.74
N CYS A 159 -25.38 1.07 -7.50
CA CYS A 159 -26.53 1.93 -7.75
C CYS A 159 -27.58 1.18 -8.56
N SER A 160 -28.83 1.21 -8.06
CA SER A 160 -29.95 0.71 -8.83
C SER A 160 -30.12 1.52 -10.12
N LEU A 161 -30.54 0.84 -11.19
CA LEU A 161 -30.82 1.47 -12.48
C LEU A 161 -31.77 2.69 -12.33
N ILE A 162 -32.72 2.59 -11.41
CA ILE A 162 -33.67 3.66 -11.05
C ILE A 162 -32.95 4.90 -10.51
N HIS A 163 -31.94 4.72 -9.67
CA HIS A 163 -31.15 5.83 -9.13
C HIS A 163 -30.34 6.53 -10.22
N LEU A 164 -29.75 5.76 -11.14
CA LEU A 164 -29.01 6.30 -12.29
C LEU A 164 -29.93 7.13 -13.21
N VAL A 165 -31.12 6.63 -13.50
CA VAL A 165 -32.15 7.33 -14.29
C VAL A 165 -32.59 8.63 -13.61
N THR A 166 -32.77 8.60 -12.29
CA THR A 166 -33.19 9.77 -11.52
C THR A 166 -32.12 10.86 -11.54
N VAL A 167 -30.86 10.50 -11.31
CA VAL A 167 -29.74 11.46 -11.36
C VAL A 167 -29.56 12.01 -12.77
N TRP A 168 -29.64 11.16 -13.80
CA TRP A 168 -29.55 11.59 -15.21
C TRP A 168 -30.64 12.60 -15.56
N ASN A 169 -31.90 12.31 -15.21
CA ASN A 169 -33.04 13.17 -15.54
C ASN A 169 -33.01 14.51 -14.81
N ASN A 170 -32.34 14.59 -13.65
CA ASN A 170 -32.18 15.85 -12.92
C ASN A 170 -31.19 16.81 -13.58
N HIS A 171 -30.26 16.32 -14.40
CA HIS A 171 -29.19 17.14 -14.98
C HIS A 171 -29.19 17.19 -16.52
N SER A 172 -29.90 16.26 -17.18
CA SER A 172 -29.99 16.17 -18.63
C SER A 172 -31.19 16.94 -19.20
N LYS A 173 -31.00 17.58 -20.36
CA LYS A 173 -32.11 18.18 -21.13
C LYS A 173 -32.97 17.13 -21.85
N LYS A 174 -32.47 15.90 -21.96
CA LYS A 174 -33.18 14.75 -22.55
C LYS A 174 -33.34 13.68 -21.46
N PRO A 175 -34.50 13.63 -20.80
CA PRO A 175 -34.76 12.60 -19.81
C PRO A 175 -34.82 11.23 -20.49
N LEU A 176 -34.46 10.21 -19.75
CA LEU A 176 -34.42 8.82 -20.17
C LEU A 176 -35.34 8.01 -19.26
N THR A 177 -35.99 7.00 -19.83
CA THR A 177 -36.80 6.03 -19.07
C THR A 177 -35.93 4.89 -18.53
N THR A 178 -36.44 4.16 -17.54
CA THR A 178 -35.73 3.02 -16.94
C THR A 178 -35.48 1.90 -17.95
N GLU A 179 -36.43 1.63 -18.84
CA GLU A 179 -36.30 0.68 -19.95
C GLU A 179 -35.20 1.08 -20.93
N GLU A 180 -35.14 2.36 -21.33
CA GLU A 180 -34.07 2.88 -22.19
C GLU A 180 -32.70 2.77 -21.50
N ALA A 181 -32.63 3.05 -20.19
CA ALA A 181 -31.38 2.93 -19.43
C ALA A 181 -30.88 1.49 -19.40
N ARG A 182 -31.80 0.53 -19.30
CA ARG A 182 -31.47 -0.90 -19.24
C ARG A 182 -30.74 -1.37 -20.49
N HIS A 183 -31.14 -0.86 -21.66
CA HIS A 183 -30.49 -1.17 -22.94
C HIS A 183 -29.11 -0.53 -23.07
N PHE A 184 -28.84 0.59 -22.39
CA PHE A 184 -27.56 1.29 -22.45
C PHE A 184 -26.52 0.80 -21.44
N PHE A 185 -26.93 0.43 -20.22
CA PHE A 185 -26.01 0.14 -19.11
C PHE A 185 -25.79 -1.35 -18.83
N ILE A 186 -26.62 -2.24 -19.39
CA ILE A 186 -26.54 -3.70 -19.18
C ILE A 186 -26.33 -4.42 -20.53
N GLY A 187 -25.53 -3.81 -21.41
CA GLY A 187 -25.06 -4.42 -22.66
C GLY A 187 -23.94 -5.41 -22.41
#